data_AF-A0A3P3YJI7-F1
#
_entry.id   AF-A0A3P3YJI7-F1
#
_cell.length_a   1.000
_cell.length_b   1.000
_cell.length_c   1.000
_cell.angle_alpha   90.00
_cell.angle_beta   90.00
_cell.angle_gamma   90.00
#
_symmetry.space_group_name_H-M   'P 1'
#
loop_
_entity.id
_entity.type
_entity.pdbx_description
1 polymer ?
#
loop_
_entity_poly.entity_id
_entity_poly.type
_entity_poly.pdbx_seq_one_letter_code
_entity_poly.pdbx_strand_id
1 'polypeptide(L)'
;MPPLLKVGGVCAARWRATEDFRRARIVGERRVPGGRRQLYVHFDGTDKRLDQWVDAGEVRPAAKQNDAEGVPSRQRATSAADVVDGDALEQQHQQRTRIRNVQSIQFGQYDVQTWYYSPFPEEYGTASHLYICEYCLKYMKLASSLLSHTCRLRHPPGTEIYRDGTAGLAVYEVDGWHQKLYCQNLCLLSKLFLDHKTVFFDVSPFLFYVLVEVDADGTHLAGYFSKEKRTLQEHNLACIMILPQHQRKGYGKFLVALSYELSKREGLVGGPEGPISDLGKLTYNSYWTWNILKELEANPSLSIDEISKRTAFRREDIISTLTVLDMVRFDKSHGDHVLNRQKVTPKRIASQLAPISPSWGNNLFNAKLLTWRSRKRPRKA
;
A
#
# COMPACT_ATOMS: atom_id res chain seq x y z
N MET A 1 -20.43 37.75 -12.92
CA MET A 1 -19.61 37.56 -11.71
C MET A 1 -18.70 36.36 -11.90
N PRO A 2 -17.38 36.46 -11.66
CA PRO A 2 -16.51 35.28 -11.71
C PRO A 2 -17.03 34.24 -10.70
N PRO A 3 -17.00 32.93 -11.03
CA PRO A 3 -17.48 31.90 -10.13
C PRO A 3 -16.70 31.98 -8.82
N LEU A 4 -17.43 32.07 -7.71
CA LEU A 4 -16.85 32.11 -6.37
C LEU A 4 -16.05 30.83 -6.15
N LEU A 5 -14.72 30.97 -6.08
CA LEU A 5 -13.80 29.90 -5.66
C LEU A 5 -14.14 29.52 -4.21
N LYS A 6 -14.95 28.49 -4.03
CA LYS A 6 -15.40 27.94 -2.73
C LYS A 6 -15.14 26.43 -2.70
N VAL A 7 -15.05 25.88 -1.49
CA VAL A 7 -14.98 24.43 -1.27
C VAL A 7 -16.12 23.71 -2.01
N GLY A 8 -15.80 22.63 -2.71
CA GLY A 8 -16.69 21.91 -3.62
C GLY A 8 -16.69 22.43 -5.06
N GLY A 9 -16.18 23.64 -5.30
CA GLY A 9 -16.05 24.23 -6.63
C GLY A 9 -14.93 23.63 -7.48
N VAL A 10 -14.98 23.87 -8.78
CA VAL A 10 -13.94 23.46 -9.74
C VAL A 10 -13.15 24.68 -10.19
N CYS A 11 -11.84 24.50 -10.31
CA CYS A 11 -10.91 25.53 -10.74
C CYS A 11 -9.81 24.96 -11.65
N ALA A 12 -9.00 25.84 -12.23
CA ALA A 12 -7.73 25.48 -12.83
C ALA A 12 -6.62 25.98 -11.91
N ALA A 13 -5.81 25.06 -11.38
CA ALA A 13 -4.72 25.34 -10.45
C ALA A 13 -3.38 24.93 -11.06
N ARG A 14 -2.30 25.65 -10.71
CA ARG A 14 -0.95 25.33 -11.17
C ARG A 14 -0.42 24.10 -10.44
N TRP A 15 -0.06 23.06 -11.20
CA TRP A 15 0.52 21.84 -10.64
C TRP A 15 2.02 22.07 -10.40
N ARG A 16 2.48 21.90 -9.15
CA ARG A 16 3.89 22.10 -8.76
C ARG A 16 4.92 21.25 -9.54
N ALA A 17 4.54 20.09 -10.07
CA ALA A 17 5.49 19.17 -10.69
C ALA A 17 5.87 19.58 -12.12
N THR A 18 4.91 20.14 -12.87
CA THR A 18 5.04 20.45 -14.30
C THR A 18 4.76 21.91 -14.62
N GLU A 19 4.38 22.70 -13.60
CA GLU A 19 4.04 24.13 -13.66
C GLU A 19 2.87 24.51 -14.58
N ASP A 20 2.19 23.53 -15.15
CA ASP A 20 1.01 23.69 -15.99
C ASP A 20 -0.26 23.86 -15.16
N PHE A 21 -1.28 24.47 -15.75
CA PHE A 21 -2.60 24.62 -15.13
C PHE A 21 -3.46 23.40 -15.44
N ARG A 22 -3.92 22.70 -14.40
CA ARG A 22 -4.82 21.56 -14.54
C ARG A 22 -6.13 21.79 -13.80
N ARG A 23 -7.19 21.16 -14.33
CA ARG A 23 -8.51 21.17 -13.70
C ARG A 23 -8.42 20.47 -12.33
N ALA A 24 -8.98 21.11 -11.32
CA ALA A 24 -8.91 20.66 -9.95
C ALA A 24 -10.19 21.02 -9.18
N ARG A 25 -10.58 20.16 -8.24
CA ARG A 25 -11.65 20.43 -7.29
C ARG A 25 -11.10 21.06 -6.02
N ILE A 26 -11.74 22.11 -5.52
CA ILE A 26 -11.40 22.73 -4.24
C ILE A 26 -11.96 21.84 -3.14
N VAL A 27 -11.07 21.28 -2.33
CA VAL A 27 -11.39 20.32 -1.27
C VAL A 27 -11.40 20.96 0.11
N GLY A 28 -10.66 22.05 0.29
CA GLY A 28 -10.60 22.80 1.54
C GLY A 28 -10.08 24.21 1.36
N GLU A 29 -10.20 25.02 2.41
CA GLU A 29 -9.66 26.37 2.46
C GLU A 29 -9.04 26.68 3.83
N ARG A 30 -8.01 27.52 3.85
CA ARG A 30 -7.42 28.06 5.07
C ARG A 30 -6.99 29.52 4.89
N ARG A 31 -6.90 30.25 6.00
CA ARG A 31 -6.22 31.55 6.07
C ARG A 31 -4.84 31.36 6.69
N VAL A 32 -3.80 31.84 6.03
CA VAL A 32 -2.43 31.84 6.56
C VAL A 32 -2.09 33.20 7.19
N PRO A 33 -1.06 33.29 8.05
CA PRO A 33 -0.60 34.56 8.60
C PRO A 33 -0.37 35.60 7.49
N GLY A 34 -0.86 36.82 7.70
CA GLY A 34 -0.90 37.88 6.69
C GLY A 34 -2.20 37.93 5.85
N GLY A 35 -3.25 37.22 6.25
CA GLY A 35 -4.59 37.33 5.66
C GLY A 35 -4.75 36.67 4.28
N ARG A 36 -3.70 36.07 3.75
CA ARG A 36 -3.73 35.35 2.47
C ARG A 36 -4.61 34.10 2.59
N ARG A 37 -5.46 33.89 1.58
CA ARG A 37 -6.35 32.72 1.49
C ARG A 37 -5.68 31.65 0.63
N GLN A 38 -5.59 30.43 1.15
CA GLN A 38 -5.09 29.26 0.44
C GLN A 38 -6.22 28.23 0.25
N LEU A 39 -6.19 27.56 -0.90
CA LEU A 39 -7.13 26.52 -1.28
C LEU A 39 -6.39 25.19 -1.35
N TYR A 40 -6.94 24.14 -0.77
CA TYR A 40 -6.46 22.77 -0.93
C TYR A 40 -7.18 22.15 -2.12
N VAL A 41 -6.43 21.77 -3.16
CA VAL A 41 -6.99 21.35 -4.45
C VAL A 41 -6.62 19.91 -4.77
N HIS A 42 -7.58 19.18 -5.34
CA HIS A 42 -7.42 17.84 -5.89
C HIS A 42 -7.49 17.89 -7.41
N PHE A 43 -6.44 17.44 -8.10
CA PHE A 43 -6.40 17.44 -9.56
C PHE A 43 -7.19 16.26 -10.13
N ASP A 44 -8.03 16.52 -11.14
CA ASP A 44 -8.88 15.47 -11.71
C ASP A 44 -8.04 14.34 -12.32
N GLY A 45 -8.45 13.09 -12.06
CA GLY A 45 -7.77 11.91 -12.59
C GLY A 45 -6.41 11.62 -11.96
N THR A 46 -6.10 12.25 -10.83
CA THR A 46 -4.82 12.06 -10.12
C THR A 46 -5.00 11.43 -8.75
N ASP A 47 -3.94 10.83 -8.22
CA ASP A 47 -3.91 10.31 -6.85
C ASP A 47 -3.90 11.49 -5.86
N LYS A 48 -4.67 11.39 -4.76
CA LYS A 48 -4.76 12.43 -3.72
C LYS A 48 -3.41 12.83 -3.09
N ARG A 49 -2.38 11.98 -3.22
CA ARG A 49 -0.99 12.33 -2.84
C ARG A 49 -0.44 13.55 -3.59
N LEU A 50 -1.04 13.89 -4.74
CA LEU A 50 -0.67 15.03 -5.58
C LEU A 50 -1.45 16.30 -5.22
N ASP A 51 -2.41 16.21 -4.30
CA ASP A 51 -3.15 17.37 -3.80
C ASP A 51 -2.21 18.40 -3.15
N GLN A 52 -2.58 19.66 -3.17
CA GLN A 52 -1.70 20.72 -2.65
C GLN A 52 -2.46 21.96 -2.20
N TRP A 53 -1.80 22.73 -1.34
CA TRP A 53 -2.20 24.12 -1.07
C TRP A 53 -1.71 25.05 -2.18
N VAL A 54 -2.64 25.84 -2.73
CA VAL A 54 -2.39 26.89 -3.72
C VAL A 54 -2.95 28.23 -3.21
N ASP A 55 -2.29 29.33 -3.55
CA ASP A 55 -2.79 30.65 -3.20
C ASP A 55 -4.05 30.96 -4.02
N ALA A 56 -5.10 31.45 -3.37
CA ALA A 56 -6.40 31.67 -4.02
C ALA A 56 -6.34 32.69 -5.17
N GLY A 57 -5.33 33.58 -5.17
CA GLY A 57 -5.07 34.53 -6.26
C GLY A 57 -4.38 33.91 -7.48
N GLU A 58 -3.79 32.72 -7.34
CA GLU A 58 -3.10 32.01 -8.43
C GLU A 58 -4.01 31.01 -9.15
N VAL A 59 -5.25 30.85 -8.66
CA VAL A 59 -6.23 29.90 -9.19
C VAL A 59 -7.13 30.58 -10.21
N ARG A 60 -7.38 29.91 -11.34
CA ARG A 60 -8.24 30.40 -12.42
C ARG A 60 -9.60 29.67 -12.40
N PRO A 61 -10.69 30.29 -12.87
CA PRO A 61 -11.92 29.56 -13.15
C PRO A 61 -11.65 28.42 -14.14
N ALA A 62 -12.19 27.23 -13.89
CA ALA A 62 -12.11 26.16 -14.87
C ALA A 62 -12.92 26.52 -16.12
N ALA A 63 -12.39 26.26 -17.32
CA ALA A 63 -13.16 26.38 -18.54
C ALA A 63 -14.39 25.44 -18.47
N LYS A 64 -15.56 25.93 -18.91
CA LYS A 64 -16.74 25.07 -19.08
C LYS A 64 -16.39 24.02 -20.13
N GLN A 65 -16.45 22.74 -19.79
CA GLN A 65 -16.46 21.70 -20.82
C GLN A 65 -17.80 21.77 -21.54
N ASN A 66 -17.77 21.74 -22.88
CA ASN A 66 -18.90 21.25 -23.65
C ASN A 66 -18.94 19.74 -23.40
N ASP A 67 -20.03 19.28 -22.79
CA ASP A 67 -20.27 17.86 -22.54
C ASP A 67 -20.49 17.14 -23.89
N ALA A 68 -19.40 16.69 -24.50
CA ALA A 68 -19.42 15.80 -25.65
C ALA A 68 -18.33 14.74 -25.46
N GLU A 69 -18.44 13.97 -24.39
CA GLU A 69 -17.99 12.57 -24.30
C GLU A 69 -18.44 12.03 -22.94
N GLY A 70 -19.67 11.51 -22.93
CA GLY A 70 -20.24 10.85 -21.77
C GLY A 70 -19.50 9.55 -21.46
N VAL A 71 -18.64 9.58 -20.45
CA VAL A 71 -18.25 8.35 -19.74
C VAL A 71 -19.49 7.90 -18.96
N PRO A 72 -20.03 6.68 -19.18
CA PRO A 72 -21.24 6.27 -18.49
C PRO A 72 -20.95 6.09 -17.00
N SER A 73 -21.55 6.96 -16.18
CA SER A 73 -21.68 6.69 -14.75
C SER A 73 -22.62 5.48 -14.60
N ARG A 74 -22.05 4.29 -14.43
CA ARG A 74 -22.81 3.12 -13.98
C ARG A 74 -23.27 3.37 -12.54
N GLN A 75 -24.42 4.01 -12.39
CA GLN A 75 -25.23 3.89 -11.18
C GLN A 75 -25.75 2.45 -11.16
N ARG A 76 -25.05 1.56 -10.46
CA ARG A 76 -25.66 0.31 -10.01
C ARG A 76 -26.61 0.67 -8.88
N ALA A 77 -27.90 0.68 -9.16
CA ALA A 77 -28.92 0.50 -8.16
C ALA A 77 -28.75 -0.90 -7.57
N THR A 78 -28.19 -1.00 -6.38
CA THR A 78 -28.31 -2.19 -5.55
C THR A 78 -29.46 -1.96 -4.58
N SER A 79 -30.47 -2.82 -4.69
CA SER A 79 -31.62 -2.93 -3.82
C SER A 79 -31.22 -2.90 -2.34
N ALA A 80 -31.94 -2.10 -1.56
CA ALA A 80 -31.84 -2.03 -0.12
C ALA A 80 -32.26 -3.37 0.51
N ALA A 81 -31.29 -4.11 1.04
CA ALA A 81 -31.46 -5.06 2.11
C ALA A 81 -30.08 -5.33 2.76
N ASP A 82 -29.94 -4.87 3.99
CA ASP A 82 -29.00 -5.31 5.03
C ASP A 82 -27.48 -5.23 4.76
N VAL A 83 -26.91 -4.02 4.79
CA VAL A 83 -25.48 -3.79 5.10
C VAL A 83 -25.39 -2.61 6.07
N VAL A 84 -24.96 -2.87 7.31
CA VAL A 84 -25.11 -1.97 8.47
C VAL A 84 -23.75 -1.34 8.87
N ASP A 85 -23.77 -0.02 9.06
CA ASP A 85 -22.86 0.86 9.83
C ASP A 85 -21.41 1.13 9.35
N GLY A 86 -20.72 0.20 8.70
CA GLY A 86 -19.30 0.38 8.33
C GLY A 86 -19.03 1.45 7.26
N ASP A 87 -19.79 1.42 6.16
CA ASP A 87 -19.56 2.28 4.99
C ASP A 87 -19.90 3.76 5.25
N ALA A 88 -20.89 4.03 6.10
CA ALA A 88 -21.29 5.40 6.44
C ALA A 88 -20.24 6.08 7.33
N LEU A 89 -19.67 5.34 8.29
CA LEU A 89 -18.58 5.80 9.14
C LEU A 89 -17.31 6.06 8.32
N GLU A 90 -17.01 5.18 7.35
CA GLU A 90 -15.87 5.35 6.43
C GLU A 90 -16.06 6.58 5.53
N GLN A 91 -17.26 6.81 5.00
CA GLN A 91 -17.57 8.01 4.20
C GLN A 91 -17.49 9.30 5.02
N GLN A 92 -17.94 9.29 6.28
CA GLN A 92 -17.84 10.45 7.18
C GLN A 92 -16.38 10.71 7.61
N HIS A 93 -15.61 9.65 7.88
CA HIS A 93 -14.17 9.74 8.10
C HIS A 93 -13.45 10.29 6.85
N GLN A 94 -13.79 9.83 5.65
CA GLN A 94 -13.20 10.32 4.40
C GLN A 94 -13.48 11.82 4.18
N GLN A 95 -14.61 12.37 4.64
CA GLN A 95 -14.90 13.81 4.56
C GLN A 95 -14.03 14.64 5.52
N ARG A 96 -13.81 14.16 6.75
CA ARG A 96 -13.00 14.86 7.77
C ARG A 96 -11.50 14.74 7.53
N THR A 97 -11.06 13.73 6.76
CA THR A 97 -9.65 13.39 6.52
C THR A 97 -9.15 13.76 5.12
N ARG A 98 -9.93 14.53 4.34
CA ARG A 98 -9.55 14.93 2.97
C ARG A 98 -8.30 15.81 2.92
N ILE A 99 -8.01 16.53 4.00
CA ILE A 99 -6.87 17.45 4.10
C ILE A 99 -5.82 16.79 5.00
N ARG A 100 -4.58 16.75 4.52
CA ARG A 100 -3.43 16.27 5.30
C ARG A 100 -3.24 17.17 6.51
N ASN A 101 -3.10 16.57 7.69
CA ASN A 101 -2.92 17.29 8.94
C ASN A 101 -1.45 17.57 9.23
N VAL A 102 -0.60 16.54 9.18
CA VAL A 102 0.86 16.64 9.22
C VAL A 102 1.36 16.83 7.79
N GLN A 103 2.20 17.82 7.51
CA GLN A 103 2.72 18.10 6.14
C GLN A 103 4.01 17.36 5.85
N SER A 104 4.88 17.22 6.86
CA SER A 104 6.18 16.59 6.73
C SER A 104 6.60 15.91 8.04
N ILE A 105 7.51 14.96 7.95
CA ILE A 105 8.12 14.31 9.11
C ILE A 105 9.64 14.26 8.96
N GLN A 106 10.36 14.41 10.07
CA GLN A 106 11.75 13.97 10.16
C GLN A 106 11.78 12.52 10.64
N PHE A 107 12.37 11.62 9.83
CA PHE A 107 12.52 10.20 10.13
C PHE A 107 13.96 9.75 9.82
N GLY A 108 14.75 9.49 10.87
CA GLY A 108 16.19 9.29 10.74
C GLY A 108 16.85 10.52 10.12
N GLN A 109 17.63 10.31 9.06
CA GLN A 109 18.27 11.39 8.28
C GLN A 109 17.37 12.05 7.23
N TYR A 110 16.12 11.61 7.09
CA TYR A 110 15.24 12.04 6.01
C TYR A 110 14.18 13.04 6.48
N ASP A 111 13.94 14.08 5.70
CA ASP A 111 12.73 14.90 5.75
C ASP A 111 11.77 14.42 4.66
N VAL A 112 10.58 13.94 5.07
CA VAL A 112 9.64 13.23 4.20
C VAL A 112 8.30 13.96 4.17
N GLN A 113 7.87 14.34 2.97
CA GLN A 113 6.53 14.90 2.73
C GLN A 113 5.46 13.81 2.84
N THR A 114 4.39 14.11 3.57
CA THR A 114 3.28 13.18 3.81
C THR A 114 2.23 13.27 2.69
N TRP A 115 1.44 12.20 2.51
CA TRP A 115 0.50 12.09 1.40
C TRP A 115 -0.96 12.17 1.85
N TYR A 116 -1.26 11.64 3.03
CA TYR A 116 -2.62 11.53 3.54
C TYR A 116 -2.70 11.97 5.01
N TYR A 117 -3.92 12.23 5.45
CA TYR A 117 -4.22 12.42 6.87
C TYR A 117 -3.88 11.18 7.69
N SER A 118 -3.31 11.38 8.88
CA SER A 118 -3.13 10.34 9.90
C SER A 118 -3.68 10.79 11.27
N PRO A 119 -4.43 9.94 11.99
CA PRO A 119 -5.11 10.29 13.23
C PRO A 119 -4.15 10.30 14.44
N PHE A 120 -3.07 11.07 14.36
CA PHE A 120 -2.27 11.39 15.54
C PHE A 120 -3.15 12.07 16.61
N PRO A 121 -2.83 11.92 17.91
CA PRO A 121 -3.56 12.62 18.97
C PRO A 121 -3.66 14.12 18.68
N GLU A 122 -4.76 14.75 19.09
CA GLU A 122 -5.13 16.12 18.69
C GLU A 122 -4.00 17.13 18.86
N GLU A 123 -3.24 17.00 19.94
CA GLU A 123 -2.09 17.85 20.24
C GLU A 123 -0.99 17.81 19.16
N TYR A 124 -0.84 16.69 18.43
CA TYR A 124 0.10 16.52 17.30
C TYR A 124 -0.55 16.75 15.94
N GLY A 125 -1.88 16.58 15.85
CA GLY A 125 -2.62 16.71 14.59
C GLY A 125 -2.57 18.11 13.98
N THR A 126 -2.24 19.15 14.76
CA THR A 126 -2.06 20.53 14.28
C THR A 126 -0.61 20.85 13.91
N ALA A 127 0.35 19.98 14.22
CA ALA A 127 1.74 20.20 13.90
C ALA A 127 1.98 20.02 12.40
N SER A 128 2.54 21.04 11.74
CA SER A 128 2.92 20.94 10.33
C SER A 128 4.06 19.94 10.11
N HIS A 129 4.93 19.77 11.11
CA HIS A 129 6.09 18.90 11.07
C HIS A 129 6.17 18.05 12.34
N LEU A 130 6.43 16.74 12.20
CA LEU A 130 6.66 15.82 13.32
C LEU A 130 8.04 15.19 13.26
N TYR A 131 8.64 14.96 14.42
CA TYR A 131 9.94 14.29 14.57
C TYR A 131 9.69 12.87 15.07
N ILE A 132 10.10 11.86 14.32
CA ILE A 132 9.80 10.46 14.62
C ILE A 132 11.11 9.70 14.81
N CYS A 133 11.25 9.05 15.97
CA CYS A 133 12.38 8.16 16.23
C CYS A 133 12.33 6.95 15.27
N GLU A 134 13.41 6.71 14.53
CA GLU A 134 13.44 5.64 13.52
C GLU A 134 13.39 4.22 14.11
N TYR A 135 13.76 4.07 15.38
CA TYR A 135 13.80 2.76 16.05
C TYR A 135 12.52 2.42 16.80
N CYS A 136 12.01 3.32 17.65
CA CYS A 136 10.81 3.06 18.45
C CYS A 136 9.52 3.66 17.89
N LEU A 137 9.65 4.44 16.80
CA LEU A 137 8.55 5.10 16.09
C LEU A 137 7.79 6.13 16.94
N LYS A 138 8.32 6.51 18.11
CA LYS A 138 7.76 7.59 18.93
C LYS A 138 7.81 8.89 18.14
N TYR A 139 6.67 9.56 18.04
CA TYR A 139 6.50 10.86 17.40
C TYR A 139 6.58 11.99 18.44
N MET A 140 7.14 13.13 18.03
CA MET A 140 7.43 14.30 18.85
C MET A 140 7.18 15.59 18.05
N LYS A 141 6.91 16.70 18.73
CA LYS A 141 6.65 18.00 18.08
C LYS A 141 7.90 18.84 17.82
N LEU A 142 8.95 18.64 18.63
CA LEU A 142 10.14 19.49 18.63
C LEU A 142 11.39 18.66 18.33
N ALA A 143 12.31 19.22 17.56
CA ALA A 143 13.63 18.64 17.31
C ALA A 143 14.40 18.38 18.62
N SER A 144 14.30 19.30 19.59
CA SER A 144 14.91 19.15 20.91
C SER A 144 14.37 17.94 21.68
N SER A 145 13.09 17.60 21.51
CA SER A 145 12.51 16.39 22.10
C SER A 145 13.10 15.12 21.48
N LEU A 146 13.36 15.10 20.17
CA LEU A 146 14.04 13.98 19.51
C LEU A 146 15.52 13.90 19.92
N LEU A 147 16.22 15.02 20.02
CA LEU A 147 17.62 15.07 20.46
C LEU A 147 17.81 14.58 21.90
N SER A 148 16.86 14.89 22.78
CA SER A 148 16.85 14.41 24.17
C SER A 148 16.24 13.01 24.35
N HIS A 149 15.73 12.40 23.27
CA HIS A 149 15.10 11.09 23.33
C HIS A 149 16.13 9.97 23.51
N THR A 150 16.18 9.38 24.70
CA THR A 150 17.02 8.21 24.98
C THR A 150 16.34 6.92 24.51
N CYS A 151 16.49 6.59 23.23
CA CYS A 151 15.96 5.34 22.67
C CYS A 151 16.86 4.15 23.01
N ARG A 152 16.30 3.11 23.61
CA ARG A 152 16.99 1.83 23.87
C ARG A 152 16.88 0.82 22.74
N LEU A 153 16.00 1.05 21.76
CA LEU A 153 15.84 0.15 20.62
C LEU A 153 16.85 0.49 19.52
N ARG A 154 17.36 -0.55 18.85
CA ARG A 154 18.16 -0.46 17.60
C ARG A 154 17.61 -1.35 16.50
N HIS A 155 16.50 -2.03 16.78
CA HIS A 155 15.75 -2.86 15.84
C HIS A 155 14.28 -2.92 16.26
N PRO A 156 13.37 -3.34 15.36
CA PRO A 156 11.97 -3.58 15.71
C PRO A 156 11.86 -4.56 16.89
N PRO A 157 10.94 -4.34 17.85
CA PRO A 157 10.84 -5.14 19.06
C PRO A 157 10.11 -6.46 18.80
N GLY A 158 10.71 -7.37 18.04
CA GLY A 158 10.12 -8.66 17.68
C GLY A 158 11.18 -9.73 17.43
N THR A 159 10.75 -10.82 16.83
CA THR A 159 11.64 -11.93 16.47
C THR A 159 12.23 -11.67 15.10
N GLU A 160 13.56 -11.68 14.97
CA GLU A 160 14.18 -11.70 13.64
C GLU A 160 13.90 -13.05 12.96
N ILE A 161 13.26 -13.02 11.80
CA ILE A 161 12.86 -14.23 11.05
C ILE A 161 13.62 -14.38 9.73
N TYR A 162 14.32 -13.34 9.30
CA TYR A 162 15.04 -13.30 8.02
C TYR A 162 16.27 -12.40 8.15
N ARG A 163 17.39 -12.85 7.60
CA ARG A 163 18.67 -12.14 7.57
C ARG A 163 19.39 -12.39 6.26
N ASP A 164 19.63 -11.34 5.48
CA ASP A 164 20.49 -11.38 4.30
C ASP A 164 21.65 -10.40 4.47
N GLY A 165 22.82 -10.93 4.84
CA GLY A 165 24.02 -10.14 5.04
C GLY A 165 24.62 -9.58 3.75
N THR A 166 24.31 -10.17 2.58
CA THR A 166 24.81 -9.67 1.30
C THR A 166 23.98 -8.48 0.83
N ALA A 167 22.65 -8.55 1.02
CA ALA A 167 21.75 -7.46 0.69
C ALA A 167 21.64 -6.38 1.78
N GLY A 168 22.18 -6.64 2.99
CA GLY A 168 22.03 -5.74 4.14
C GLY A 168 20.58 -5.63 4.60
N LEU A 169 19.82 -6.72 4.57
CA LEU A 169 18.38 -6.72 4.88
C LEU A 169 18.02 -7.66 6.04
N ALA A 170 16.98 -7.29 6.78
CA ALA A 170 16.33 -8.15 7.76
C ALA A 170 14.82 -8.04 7.76
N VAL A 171 14.17 -9.04 8.35
CA VAL A 171 12.75 -8.94 8.71
C VAL A 171 12.51 -9.38 10.14
N TYR A 172 11.73 -8.57 10.86
CA TYR A 172 11.25 -8.87 12.20
C TYR A 172 9.75 -9.17 12.18
N GLU A 173 9.33 -10.28 12.79
CA GLU A 173 7.94 -10.56 13.13
C GLU A 173 7.63 -9.89 14.48
N VAL A 174 6.76 -8.89 14.45
CA VAL A 174 6.32 -8.13 15.63
C VAL A 174 4.85 -8.44 15.89
N ASP A 175 4.56 -8.92 17.10
CA ASP A 175 3.19 -9.26 17.51
C ASP A 175 2.49 -8.04 18.10
N GLY A 176 1.40 -7.58 17.47
CA GLY A 176 0.66 -6.39 17.90
C GLY A 176 0.00 -6.53 19.28
N TRP A 177 -0.22 -7.75 19.77
CA TRP A 177 -0.70 -7.96 21.14
C TRP A 177 0.38 -7.63 22.18
N HIS A 178 1.63 -8.05 21.92
CA HIS A 178 2.74 -7.87 22.84
C HIS A 178 3.40 -6.49 22.72
N GLN A 179 3.38 -5.90 21.51
CA GLN A 179 4.11 -4.67 21.19
C GLN A 179 3.15 -3.56 20.76
N LYS A 180 2.09 -3.35 21.54
CA LYS A 180 0.98 -2.44 21.21
C LYS A 180 1.45 -1.05 20.79
N LEU A 181 2.28 -0.40 21.61
CA LEU A 181 2.72 0.97 21.36
C LEU A 181 3.54 1.09 20.07
N TYR A 182 4.48 0.17 19.83
CA TYR A 182 5.27 0.15 18.60
C TYR A 182 4.38 -0.03 17.37
N CYS A 183 3.45 -0.99 17.40
CA CYS A 183 2.56 -1.26 16.28
C CYS A 183 1.54 -0.13 16.04
N GLN A 184 1.05 0.53 17.08
CA GLN A 184 0.21 1.72 16.96
C GLN A 184 0.97 2.88 16.30
N ASN A 185 2.20 3.13 16.74
CA ASN A 185 3.07 4.14 16.13
C ASN A 185 3.36 3.82 14.66
N LEU A 186 3.65 2.55 14.34
CA LEU A 186 3.82 2.09 12.96
C LEU A 186 2.56 2.30 12.12
N CYS A 187 1.38 2.02 12.66
CA CYS A 187 0.11 2.28 11.98
C CYS A 187 -0.11 3.77 11.70
N LEU A 188 0.18 4.65 12.67
CA LEU A 188 0.06 6.11 12.51
C LEU A 188 1.06 6.64 11.46
N LEU A 189 2.30 6.18 11.50
CA LEU A 189 3.32 6.48 10.48
C LEU A 189 2.84 6.04 9.09
N SER A 190 2.33 4.82 8.99
CA SER A 190 1.91 4.23 7.71
C SER A 190 0.69 4.91 7.13
N LYS A 191 -0.24 5.38 7.98
CA LYS A 191 -1.44 6.10 7.55
C LYS A 191 -1.10 7.44 6.87
N LEU A 192 0.07 8.03 7.13
CA LEU A 192 0.56 9.20 6.38
C LEU A 192 0.79 8.89 4.89
N PHE A 193 0.97 7.62 4.53
CA PHE A 193 1.30 7.16 3.18
C PHE A 193 0.29 6.14 2.62
N LEU A 194 -0.80 5.86 3.34
CA LEU A 194 -1.89 4.98 2.93
C LEU A 194 -3.24 5.70 3.03
N ASP A 195 -4.00 5.74 1.93
CA ASP A 195 -5.33 6.39 1.90
C ASP A 195 -6.35 5.57 2.70
N HIS A 196 -6.43 4.26 2.42
CA HIS A 196 -7.50 3.36 2.89
C HIS A 196 -7.16 2.49 4.12
N LYS A 197 -6.32 2.98 5.04
CA LYS A 197 -6.04 2.25 6.28
C LYS A 197 -7.06 2.61 7.37
N THR A 198 -7.91 1.65 7.73
CA THR A 198 -9.03 1.82 8.67
C THR A 198 -8.68 1.44 10.11
N VAL A 199 -7.77 0.47 10.31
CA VAL A 199 -7.35 0.02 11.65
C VAL A 199 -5.98 0.57 12.02
N PHE A 200 -5.92 1.34 13.11
CA PHE A 200 -4.68 1.95 13.61
C PHE A 200 -4.47 1.82 15.13
N PHE A 201 -5.53 1.66 15.93
CA PHE A 201 -5.42 1.53 17.39
C PHE A 201 -5.54 0.08 17.89
N ASP A 202 -6.49 -0.70 17.36
CA ASP A 202 -6.59 -2.12 17.70
C ASP A 202 -5.64 -2.96 16.84
N VAL A 203 -4.38 -3.00 17.28
CA VAL A 203 -3.30 -3.75 16.61
C VAL A 203 -3.20 -5.20 17.09
N SER A 204 -3.95 -5.57 18.13
CA SER A 204 -3.90 -6.86 18.80
C SER A 204 -4.15 -8.07 17.89
N PRO A 205 -5.06 -7.99 16.90
CA PRO A 205 -5.32 -9.09 15.97
C PRO A 205 -4.22 -9.33 14.93
N PHE A 206 -3.21 -8.46 14.83
CA PHE A 206 -2.25 -8.45 13.72
C PHE A 206 -0.85 -8.90 14.13
N LEU A 207 -0.18 -9.56 13.18
CA LEU A 207 1.27 -9.67 13.10
C LEU A 207 1.80 -8.64 12.10
N PHE A 208 2.96 -8.07 12.39
CA PHE A 208 3.64 -7.09 11.55
C PHE A 208 4.98 -7.66 11.13
N TYR A 209 5.26 -7.70 9.83
CA TYR A 209 6.51 -8.17 9.25
C TYR A 209 7.29 -6.95 8.77
N VAL A 210 8.24 -6.52 9.60
CA VAL A 210 8.95 -5.26 9.48
C VAL A 210 10.28 -5.46 8.76
N LEU A 211 10.39 -4.94 7.55
CA LEU A 211 11.61 -4.96 6.73
C LEU A 211 12.50 -3.77 7.09
N VAL A 212 13.78 -4.07 7.30
CA VAL A 212 14.80 -3.09 7.65
C VAL A 212 16.04 -3.22 6.77
N GLU A 213 16.67 -2.08 6.47
CA GLU A 213 18.06 -2.01 6.02
C GLU A 213 18.98 -2.09 7.25
N VAL A 214 20.13 -2.77 7.14
CA VAL A 214 21.05 -2.98 8.27
C VAL A 214 22.43 -2.47 7.92
N ASP A 215 22.98 -1.65 8.82
CA ASP A 215 24.33 -1.11 8.74
C ASP A 215 25.05 -1.23 10.08
N ALA A 216 26.13 -0.45 10.28
CA ALA A 216 26.93 -0.47 11.50
C ALA A 216 26.23 0.19 12.71
N ASP A 217 25.28 1.10 12.47
CA ASP A 217 24.59 1.89 13.50
C ASP A 217 23.31 1.21 13.99
N GLY A 218 22.71 0.35 13.16
CA GLY A 218 21.62 -0.53 13.58
C GLY A 218 20.77 -1.02 12.42
N THR A 219 19.45 -1.06 12.65
CA THR A 219 18.49 -1.42 11.61
C THR A 219 17.49 -0.29 11.37
N HIS A 220 17.33 0.09 10.12
CA HIS A 220 16.56 1.23 9.66
C HIS A 220 15.28 0.73 8.98
N LEU A 221 14.12 1.15 9.47
CA LEU A 221 12.83 0.79 8.89
C LEU A 221 12.79 1.18 7.40
N ALA A 222 12.52 0.22 6.53
CA ALA A 222 12.32 0.44 5.10
C ALA A 222 10.85 0.27 4.70
N GLY A 223 10.14 -0.66 5.34
CA GLY A 223 8.74 -0.92 5.09
C GLY A 223 8.21 -2.07 5.95
N TYR A 224 6.93 -2.40 5.78
CA TYR A 224 6.34 -3.54 6.46
C TYR A 224 5.10 -4.03 5.73
N PHE A 225 4.63 -5.22 6.10
CA PHE A 225 3.22 -5.57 5.93
C PHE A 225 2.61 -6.09 7.23
N SER A 226 1.29 -5.95 7.38
CA SER A 226 0.52 -6.58 8.45
C SER A 226 -0.27 -7.78 7.94
N LYS A 227 -0.46 -8.78 8.79
CA LYS A 227 -1.26 -9.98 8.54
C LYS A 227 -2.14 -10.25 9.75
N GLU A 228 -3.42 -10.51 9.53
CA GLU A 228 -4.30 -10.97 10.61
C GLU A 228 -3.85 -12.34 11.13
N LYS A 229 -3.86 -12.51 12.44
CA LYS A 229 -3.57 -13.81 13.07
C LYS A 229 -4.62 -14.87 12.72
N ARG A 230 -5.85 -14.43 12.48
CA ARG A 230 -7.00 -15.27 12.12
C ARG A 230 -7.81 -14.50 11.09
N THR A 231 -7.86 -15.02 9.87
CA THR A 231 -8.68 -14.48 8.79
C THR A 231 -9.67 -15.53 8.32
N LEU A 232 -10.89 -15.10 7.98
CA LEU A 232 -11.90 -15.94 7.32
C LEU A 232 -11.80 -15.92 5.79
N GLN A 233 -11.11 -14.92 5.24
CA GLN A 233 -11.12 -14.60 3.82
C GLN A 233 -9.79 -14.95 3.14
N GLU A 234 -8.98 -15.85 3.72
CA GLU A 234 -7.68 -16.28 3.19
C GLU A 234 -6.69 -15.13 2.89
N HIS A 235 -6.81 -13.97 3.56
CA HIS A 235 -5.90 -12.86 3.34
C HIS A 235 -4.52 -13.16 3.94
N ASN A 236 -3.48 -13.11 3.12
CA ASN A 236 -2.09 -13.27 3.61
C ASN A 236 -1.40 -11.93 3.89
N LEU A 237 -2.03 -10.83 3.50
CA LEU A 237 -1.53 -9.47 3.65
C LEU A 237 -2.72 -8.50 3.77
N ALA A 238 -2.76 -7.74 4.86
CA ALA A 238 -3.79 -6.74 5.14
C ALA A 238 -3.37 -5.34 4.67
N CYS A 239 -2.20 -4.88 5.12
CA CYS A 239 -1.62 -3.61 4.68
C CYS A 239 -0.16 -3.83 4.30
N ILE A 240 0.31 -3.13 3.27
CA ILE A 240 1.73 -3.07 2.89
C ILE A 240 2.13 -1.61 2.67
N MET A 241 3.29 -1.21 3.21
CA MET A 241 3.81 0.13 3.05
C MET A 241 5.33 0.06 2.95
N ILE A 242 5.88 0.73 1.93
CA ILE A 242 7.30 1.04 1.82
C ILE A 242 7.45 2.54 2.02
N LEU A 243 8.33 2.93 2.94
CA LEU A 243 8.58 4.33 3.23
C LEU A 243 9.03 5.05 1.95
N PRO A 244 8.55 6.28 1.67
CA PRO A 244 8.80 6.95 0.39
C PRO A 244 10.26 6.96 -0.06
N GLN A 245 11.20 7.22 0.87
CA GLN A 245 12.64 7.26 0.61
C GLN A 245 13.27 5.88 0.32
N HIS A 246 12.56 4.78 0.57
CA HIS A 246 12.98 3.41 0.24
C HIS A 246 12.18 2.80 -0.93
N GLN A 247 11.30 3.57 -1.58
CA GLN A 247 10.57 3.10 -2.75
C GLN A 247 11.49 2.92 -3.97
N ARG A 248 11.05 2.11 -4.94
CA ARG A 248 11.79 1.75 -6.17
C ARG A 248 13.10 0.96 -5.95
N LYS A 249 13.44 0.59 -4.70
CA LYS A 249 14.51 -0.37 -4.36
C LYS A 249 14.09 -1.84 -4.48
N GLY A 250 12.86 -2.11 -4.92
CA GLY A 250 12.30 -3.47 -5.05
C GLY A 250 11.65 -4.03 -3.76
N TYR A 251 11.74 -3.34 -2.62
CA TYR A 251 11.22 -3.82 -1.34
C TYR A 251 9.72 -4.15 -1.31
N GLY A 252 8.90 -3.53 -2.15
CA GLY A 252 7.50 -3.94 -2.30
C GLY A 252 7.38 -5.39 -2.79
N LYS A 253 8.17 -5.77 -3.80
CA LYS A 253 8.24 -7.15 -4.30
C LYS A 253 8.83 -8.10 -3.27
N PHE A 254 9.85 -7.66 -2.52
CA PHE A 254 10.40 -8.44 -1.39
C PHE A 254 9.27 -8.83 -0.41
N LEU A 255 8.50 -7.85 0.05
CA LEU A 255 7.47 -8.08 1.08
C LEU A 255 6.33 -8.96 0.55
N VAL A 256 5.93 -8.80 -0.72
CA VAL A 256 4.97 -9.71 -1.37
C VAL A 256 5.54 -11.12 -1.49
N ALA A 257 6.83 -11.27 -1.83
CA ALA A 257 7.48 -12.59 -1.89
C ALA A 257 7.47 -13.27 -0.52
N LEU A 258 7.80 -12.52 0.53
CA LEU A 258 7.76 -13.01 1.89
C LEU A 258 6.35 -13.43 2.31
N SER A 259 5.31 -12.63 2.03
CA SER A 259 3.94 -12.98 2.43
C SER A 259 3.48 -14.31 1.81
N TYR A 260 3.83 -14.56 0.54
CA TYR A 260 3.55 -15.84 -0.11
C TYR A 260 4.41 -17.00 0.41
N GLU A 261 5.67 -16.76 0.75
CA GLU A 261 6.52 -17.80 1.35
C GLU A 261 5.96 -18.24 2.73
N LEU A 262 5.43 -17.31 3.51
CA LEU A 262 4.72 -17.64 4.75
C LEU A 262 3.50 -18.52 4.47
N SER A 263 2.66 -18.13 3.49
CA SER A 263 1.50 -18.93 3.07
C SER A 263 1.89 -20.36 2.65
N LYS A 264 2.95 -20.51 1.84
CA LYS A 264 3.49 -21.82 1.44
C LYS A 264 3.88 -22.68 2.63
N ARG A 265 4.61 -22.10 3.60
CA ARG A 265 5.02 -22.80 4.83
C ARG A 265 3.85 -23.12 5.77
N GLU A 266 2.75 -22.41 5.65
CA GLU A 266 1.49 -22.71 6.35
C GLU A 266 0.66 -23.79 5.62
N GLY A 267 0.99 -24.12 4.36
CA GLY A 267 0.17 -24.98 3.52
C GLY A 267 -1.17 -24.33 3.14
N LEU A 268 -1.20 -22.99 3.08
CA LEU A 268 -2.39 -22.20 2.78
C LEU A 268 -2.22 -21.47 1.44
N VAL A 269 -3.33 -21.20 0.78
CA VAL A 269 -3.41 -20.21 -0.30
C VAL A 269 -3.77 -18.84 0.29
N GLY A 270 -3.43 -17.77 -0.42
CA GLY A 270 -3.87 -16.45 0.00
C GLY A 270 -3.62 -15.35 -1.01
N GLY A 271 -4.16 -14.17 -0.69
CA GLY A 271 -4.03 -12.97 -1.50
C GLY A 271 -4.08 -11.71 -0.63
N PRO A 272 -3.80 -10.54 -1.22
CA PRO A 272 -3.96 -9.27 -0.53
C PRO A 272 -5.42 -8.99 -0.20
N GLU A 273 -5.63 -8.29 0.92
CA GLU A 273 -6.91 -7.65 1.22
C GLU A 273 -7.20 -6.51 0.23
N GLY A 274 -8.47 -6.39 -0.17
CA GLY A 274 -8.96 -5.30 -1.02
C GLY A 274 -9.56 -4.15 -0.20
N PRO A 275 -9.57 -2.91 -0.71
CA PRO A 275 -9.05 -2.47 -2.01
C PRO A 275 -7.53 -2.23 -2.01
N ILE A 276 -6.85 -2.69 -3.08
CA ILE A 276 -5.40 -2.52 -3.26
C ILE A 276 -5.10 -1.14 -3.87
N SER A 277 -4.08 -0.45 -3.35
CA SER A 277 -3.58 0.80 -3.94
C SER A 277 -3.02 0.59 -5.35
N ASP A 278 -2.95 1.63 -6.17
CA ASP A 278 -2.46 1.48 -7.55
C ASP A 278 -1.01 1.00 -7.62
N LEU A 279 -0.15 1.49 -6.71
CA LEU A 279 1.22 0.97 -6.57
C LEU A 279 1.24 -0.49 -6.11
N GLY A 280 0.31 -0.88 -5.23
CA GLY A 280 0.11 -2.26 -4.83
C GLY A 280 -0.28 -3.15 -6.00
N LYS A 281 -1.26 -2.75 -6.82
CA LYS A 281 -1.70 -3.48 -8.02
C LYS A 281 -0.55 -3.69 -9.01
N LEU A 282 0.24 -2.65 -9.28
CA LEU A 282 1.43 -2.77 -10.15
C LEU A 282 2.43 -3.80 -9.60
N THR A 283 2.66 -3.80 -8.29
CA THR A 283 3.57 -4.73 -7.62
C THR A 283 3.04 -6.17 -7.69
N TYR A 284 1.77 -6.40 -7.33
CA TYR A 284 1.13 -7.71 -7.36
C TYR A 284 1.00 -8.28 -8.77
N ASN A 285 0.57 -7.47 -9.74
CA ASN A 285 0.47 -7.93 -11.13
C ASN A 285 1.83 -8.38 -11.67
N SER A 286 2.89 -7.59 -11.43
CA SER A 286 4.25 -7.98 -11.81
C SER A 286 4.71 -9.27 -11.10
N TYR A 287 4.35 -9.43 -9.81
CA TYR A 287 4.64 -10.60 -8.98
C TYR A 287 3.94 -11.87 -9.48
N TRP A 288 2.63 -11.79 -9.69
CA TRP A 288 1.83 -12.91 -10.16
C TRP A 288 2.21 -13.34 -11.56
N THR A 289 2.31 -12.38 -12.51
CA THR A 289 2.72 -12.69 -13.88
C THR A 289 4.06 -13.42 -13.91
N TRP A 290 5.07 -12.92 -13.19
CA TRP A 290 6.39 -13.56 -13.16
C TRP A 290 6.32 -15.01 -12.66
N ASN A 291 5.73 -15.23 -11.49
CA ASN A 291 5.72 -16.56 -10.85
C ASN A 291 4.84 -17.56 -11.61
N ILE A 292 3.66 -17.14 -12.10
CA ILE A 292 2.78 -18.01 -12.89
C ILE A 292 3.48 -18.42 -14.19
N LEU A 293 4.09 -17.47 -14.90
CA LEU A 293 4.77 -17.77 -16.15
C LEU A 293 6.02 -18.63 -15.95
N LYS A 294 6.73 -18.51 -14.82
CA LYS A 294 7.86 -19.39 -14.50
C LYS A 294 7.43 -20.83 -14.22
N GLU A 295 6.30 -21.03 -13.54
CA GLU A 295 5.73 -22.39 -13.39
C GLU A 295 5.33 -22.98 -14.75
N LEU A 296 4.73 -22.17 -15.63
CA LEU A 296 4.34 -22.60 -16.97
C LEU A 296 5.52 -22.80 -17.92
N GLU A 297 6.61 -22.04 -17.75
CA GLU A 297 7.87 -22.24 -18.48
C GLU A 297 8.50 -23.58 -18.12
N ALA A 298 8.49 -23.94 -16.82
CA ALA A 298 9.01 -25.22 -16.33
C ALA A 298 8.09 -26.40 -16.69
N ASN A 299 6.77 -26.22 -16.61
CA ASN A 299 5.79 -27.22 -17.02
C ASN A 299 4.55 -26.59 -17.68
N PRO A 300 4.50 -26.58 -19.02
CA PRO A 300 3.35 -26.03 -19.77
C PRO A 300 2.04 -26.80 -19.60
N SER A 301 2.06 -28.01 -19.00
CA SER A 301 0.89 -28.87 -18.86
C SER A 301 0.09 -28.64 -17.56
N LEU A 302 0.59 -27.80 -16.65
CA LEU A 302 -0.07 -27.55 -15.36
C LEU A 302 -1.51 -27.08 -15.54
N SER A 303 -2.36 -27.43 -14.58
CA SER A 303 -3.70 -26.90 -14.37
C SER A 303 -3.66 -25.65 -13.46
N ILE A 304 -4.77 -24.91 -13.39
CA ILE A 304 -4.88 -23.74 -12.51
C ILE A 304 -4.73 -24.16 -11.04
N ASP A 305 -5.26 -25.33 -10.64
CA ASP A 305 -5.11 -25.86 -9.28
C ASP A 305 -3.67 -26.22 -8.93
N GLU A 306 -2.93 -26.79 -9.88
CA GLU A 306 -1.53 -27.12 -9.66
C GLU A 306 -0.68 -25.85 -9.54
N ILE A 307 -0.95 -24.81 -10.34
CA ILE A 307 -0.29 -23.51 -10.19
C ILE A 307 -0.63 -22.91 -8.82
N SER A 308 -1.89 -22.96 -8.39
CA SER A 308 -2.32 -22.47 -7.08
C SER A 308 -1.58 -23.18 -5.94
N LYS A 309 -1.51 -24.52 -5.97
CA LYS A 309 -0.79 -25.32 -4.97
C LYS A 309 0.70 -25.00 -4.90
N ARG A 310 1.35 -24.77 -6.05
CA ARG A 310 2.80 -24.49 -6.12
C ARG A 310 3.15 -23.06 -5.70
N THR A 311 2.29 -22.11 -6.04
CA THR A 311 2.55 -20.68 -5.81
C THR A 311 1.93 -20.14 -4.52
N ALA A 312 0.97 -20.87 -3.93
CA ALA A 312 0.07 -20.41 -2.87
C ALA A 312 -0.85 -19.24 -3.27
N PHE A 313 -1.04 -19.01 -4.59
CA PHE A 313 -1.95 -17.97 -5.08
C PHE A 313 -3.38 -18.48 -5.10
N ARG A 314 -4.34 -17.57 -4.91
CA ARG A 314 -5.75 -17.91 -5.15
C ARG A 314 -5.99 -18.22 -6.61
N ARG A 315 -6.98 -19.07 -6.88
CA ARG A 315 -7.41 -19.35 -8.26
C ARG A 315 -7.87 -18.07 -8.96
N GLU A 316 -8.59 -17.20 -8.27
CA GLU A 316 -9.08 -15.95 -8.86
C GLU A 316 -7.93 -15.04 -9.33
N ASP A 317 -6.85 -14.94 -8.55
CA ASP A 317 -5.66 -14.15 -8.88
C ASP A 317 -4.93 -14.73 -10.09
N ILE A 318 -4.85 -16.06 -10.18
CA ILE A 318 -4.26 -16.76 -11.34
C ILE A 318 -5.11 -16.53 -12.59
N ILE A 319 -6.44 -16.73 -12.49
CA ILE A 319 -7.37 -16.57 -13.60
C ILE A 319 -7.36 -15.13 -14.11
N SER A 320 -7.44 -14.15 -13.21
CA SER A 320 -7.42 -12.72 -13.58
C SER A 320 -6.11 -12.34 -14.27
N THR A 321 -4.97 -12.79 -13.73
CA THR A 321 -3.65 -12.56 -14.35
C THR A 321 -3.57 -13.17 -15.75
N LEU A 322 -3.96 -14.44 -15.89
CA LEU A 322 -3.92 -15.13 -17.18
C LEU A 322 -4.97 -14.61 -18.17
N THR A 323 -6.06 -14.03 -17.71
CA THR A 323 -7.06 -13.36 -18.55
C THR A 323 -6.46 -12.12 -19.21
N VAL A 324 -5.74 -11.28 -18.44
CA VAL A 324 -5.04 -10.12 -18.98
C VAL A 324 -3.98 -10.52 -20.00
N LEU A 325 -3.30 -11.65 -19.76
CA LEU A 325 -2.31 -12.21 -20.68
C LEU A 325 -2.94 -12.97 -21.86
N ASP A 326 -4.27 -13.12 -21.88
CA ASP A 326 -5.02 -13.89 -22.87
C ASP A 326 -4.47 -15.34 -23.00
N MET A 327 -4.26 -16.00 -21.86
CA MET A 327 -3.71 -17.35 -21.72
C MET A 327 -4.67 -18.34 -21.04
N VAL A 328 -5.90 -17.91 -20.74
CA VAL A 328 -6.97 -18.73 -20.16
C VAL A 328 -8.23 -18.63 -21.02
N ARG A 329 -9.10 -19.64 -20.96
CA ARG A 329 -10.42 -19.66 -21.61
C ARG A 329 -11.43 -20.33 -20.69
N PHE A 330 -12.70 -19.97 -20.82
CA PHE A 330 -13.78 -20.66 -20.12
C PHE A 330 -14.18 -21.92 -20.89
N ASP A 331 -14.09 -23.08 -20.24
CA ASP A 331 -14.55 -24.36 -20.77
C ASP A 331 -15.99 -24.62 -20.33
N LYS A 332 -16.93 -24.47 -21.27
CA LYS A 332 -18.36 -24.68 -21.01
C LYS A 332 -18.70 -26.12 -20.61
N SER A 333 -17.90 -27.10 -21.02
CA SER A 333 -18.16 -28.51 -20.70
C SER A 333 -17.88 -28.83 -19.23
N HIS A 334 -16.85 -28.21 -18.66
CA HIS A 334 -16.47 -28.37 -17.26
C HIS A 334 -17.00 -27.24 -16.36
N GLY A 335 -17.54 -26.16 -16.94
CA GLY A 335 -18.02 -24.99 -16.20
C GLY A 335 -16.92 -24.18 -15.51
N ASP A 336 -15.68 -24.29 -15.96
CA ASP A 336 -14.50 -23.71 -15.30
C ASP A 336 -13.49 -23.10 -16.29
N HIS A 337 -12.58 -22.29 -15.76
CA HIS A 337 -11.48 -21.72 -16.52
C HIS A 337 -10.36 -22.75 -16.69
N VAL A 338 -9.86 -22.88 -17.92
CA VAL A 338 -8.74 -23.75 -18.28
C VAL A 338 -7.69 -22.98 -19.07
N LEU A 339 -6.44 -23.42 -19.00
CA LEU A 339 -5.36 -22.81 -19.80
C LEU A 339 -5.64 -22.93 -21.30
N ASN A 340 -5.42 -21.85 -22.02
CA ASN A 340 -5.47 -21.84 -23.47
C ASN A 340 -4.14 -22.39 -24.02
N ARG A 341 -4.08 -23.69 -24.25
CA ARG A 341 -2.85 -24.40 -24.66
C ARG A 341 -2.27 -23.89 -25.98
N GLN A 342 -3.09 -23.35 -26.90
CA GLN A 342 -2.56 -22.73 -28.12
C GLN A 342 -1.82 -21.41 -27.85
N LYS A 343 -2.16 -20.72 -26.76
CA LYS A 343 -1.59 -19.42 -26.39
C LYS A 343 -0.44 -19.57 -25.39
N VAL A 344 -0.48 -20.57 -24.52
CA VAL A 344 0.62 -20.89 -23.57
C VAL A 344 1.76 -21.60 -24.33
N THR A 345 2.57 -20.82 -25.04
CA THR A 345 3.74 -21.31 -25.80
C THR A 345 5.04 -20.76 -25.22
N PRO A 346 6.18 -21.47 -25.34
CA PRO A 346 7.47 -20.98 -24.84
C PRO A 346 7.83 -19.58 -25.38
N LYS A 347 7.58 -19.33 -26.67
CA LYS A 347 7.83 -18.03 -27.30
C LYS A 347 7.01 -16.90 -26.67
N ARG A 348 5.71 -17.15 -26.41
CA ARG A 348 4.85 -16.14 -25.79
C ARG A 348 5.23 -15.91 -24.33
N ILE A 349 5.51 -16.98 -23.57
CA ILE A 349 5.98 -16.89 -22.19
C ILE A 349 7.26 -16.03 -22.12
N ALA A 350 8.27 -16.33 -22.93
CA ALA A 350 9.51 -15.56 -22.98
C ALA A 350 9.26 -14.07 -23.31
N SER A 351 8.37 -13.78 -24.28
CA SER A 351 8.02 -12.39 -24.64
C SER A 351 7.35 -11.60 -23.50
N GLN A 352 6.56 -12.26 -22.65
CA GLN A 352 5.90 -11.64 -21.50
C GLN A 352 6.84 -11.51 -20.29
N LEU A 353 7.81 -12.43 -20.15
CA LEU A 353 8.82 -12.37 -19.10
C LEU A 353 9.91 -11.31 -19.37
N ALA A 354 10.27 -11.07 -20.63
CA ALA A 354 11.39 -10.19 -21.00
C ALA A 354 11.27 -8.75 -20.42
N PRO A 355 10.12 -8.05 -20.46
CA PRO A 355 10.00 -6.71 -19.88
C PRO A 355 10.10 -6.70 -18.35
N ILE A 356 9.79 -7.82 -17.70
CA ILE A 356 9.69 -7.93 -16.25
C ILE A 356 11.01 -8.44 -15.66
N SER A 357 11.75 -9.29 -16.38
CA SER A 357 13.00 -9.95 -15.94
C SER A 357 14.04 -9.04 -15.28
N PRO A 358 14.38 -7.83 -15.81
CA PRO A 358 15.36 -6.95 -15.18
C PRO A 358 15.00 -6.57 -13.74
N SER A 359 13.70 -6.48 -13.45
CA SER A 359 13.18 -6.14 -12.12
C SER A 359 13.17 -7.32 -11.13
N TRP A 360 13.62 -8.50 -11.56
CA TRP A 360 13.66 -9.75 -10.79
C TRP A 360 15.03 -10.43 -10.76
N GLY A 361 15.93 -10.08 -11.68
CA GLY A 361 17.28 -10.66 -11.77
C GLY A 361 18.18 -10.39 -10.56
N ASN A 362 17.84 -9.40 -9.73
CA ASN A 362 18.56 -9.10 -8.49
C ASN A 362 17.82 -9.71 -7.29
N ASN A 363 18.14 -10.97 -6.95
CA ASN A 363 17.83 -11.70 -5.71
C ASN A 363 17.00 -10.94 -4.66
N LEU A 364 15.72 -10.72 -4.97
CA LEU A 364 14.90 -9.78 -4.21
C LEU A 364 14.41 -10.37 -2.88
N PHE A 365 14.33 -11.70 -2.77
CA PHE A 365 14.02 -12.40 -1.53
C PHE A 365 14.55 -13.83 -1.66
N ASN A 366 15.35 -14.29 -0.69
CA ASN A 366 15.88 -15.65 -0.68
C ASN A 366 15.16 -16.50 0.38
N ALA A 367 14.20 -17.31 -0.03
CA ALA A 367 13.41 -18.16 0.86
C ALA A 367 14.25 -19.06 1.78
N LYS A 368 15.48 -19.42 1.39
CA LYS A 368 16.38 -20.25 2.23
C LYS A 368 16.87 -19.53 3.49
N LEU A 369 16.88 -18.19 3.49
CA LEU A 369 17.31 -17.38 4.63
C LEU A 369 16.18 -17.10 5.64
N LEU A 370 14.94 -17.47 5.31
CA LEU A 370 13.81 -17.33 6.22
C LEU A 370 13.85 -18.48 7.24
N THR A 371 14.09 -18.16 8.52
CA THR A 371 14.15 -19.10 9.64
C THR A 371 12.78 -19.38 10.29
N TRP A 372 11.73 -18.74 9.76
CA TRP A 372 10.36 -18.83 10.25
C TRP A 372 9.73 -20.23 10.12
N ARG A 373 8.87 -20.59 11.09
CA ARG A 373 8.04 -21.80 11.05
C ARG A 373 6.59 -21.47 11.40
N SER A 374 5.65 -22.16 10.75
CA SER A 374 4.23 -22.02 11.05
C SER A 374 3.92 -22.38 12.50
N ARG A 375 3.20 -21.49 13.19
CA ARG A 375 2.63 -21.78 14.50
C ARG A 375 1.55 -22.84 14.29
N LYS A 376 1.80 -24.08 14.73
CA LYS A 376 0.81 -25.17 14.63
C LYS A 376 -0.54 -24.63 15.13
N ARG A 377 -1.56 -24.60 14.26
CA ARG A 377 -2.93 -24.38 14.72
C ARG A 377 -3.19 -25.43 15.80
N PRO A 378 -3.62 -25.05 17.02
CA PRO A 378 -4.09 -26.05 17.97
C PRO A 378 -5.14 -26.88 17.22
N ARG A 379 -4.93 -28.20 17.16
CA ARG A 379 -5.96 -29.10 16.64
C ARG A 379 -7.22 -28.77 17.43
N LYS A 380 -8.33 -28.47 16.73
CA LYS A 380 -9.64 -28.46 17.38
C LYS A 380 -9.75 -29.81 18.10
N ALA A 381 -9.80 -29.77 19.43
CA ALA A 381 -10.09 -30.93 20.24
C ALA A 381 -11.52 -31.37 19.98
#